data_AF-A0A6G3X9Y7-F1
#
_entry.id   AF-A0A6G3X9Y7-F1
#
_cell.length_a   1.000
_cell.length_b   1.000
_cell.length_c   1.000
_cell.angle_alpha   90.00
_cell.angle_beta   90.00
_cell.angle_gamma   90.00
#
_symmetry.space_group_name_H-M   'P 1'
#
loop_
_entity.id
_entity.type
_entity.pdbx_description
1 polymer ?
#
loop_
_entity_poly.entity_id
_entity_poly.type
_entity_poly.pdbx_seq_one_letter_code
_entity_poly.pdbx_strand_id
1 'polypeptide(L)'
;RYLAVHRGDPGCDPSRIAVRALENCRTGRVRWDRDAGVLVAELLFDTRLRSGETYLFGYGFEDGTGGAGAEYVRGFTFGGGQYVLQVGFDEAALPVRCRRFAQASAGAARGARVDLTLTGRHRTVHLVEESVRPGLIGVDWDWE
;
A
#
# COMPACT_ATOMS: atom_id res chain seq x y z
N ARG A 1 11.41 -1.37 15.22
CA ARG A 1 10.76 -0.25 14.52
C ARG A 1 10.52 -0.67 13.08
N TYR A 2 9.41 -0.26 12.50
CA TYR A 2 9.07 -0.44 11.10
C TYR A 2 8.90 0.93 10.43
N LEU A 3 9.22 1.05 9.15
CA LEU A 3 8.98 2.27 8.37
C LEU A 3 7.83 2.02 7.41
N ALA A 4 6.72 2.71 7.63
CA ALA A 4 5.59 2.72 6.73
C ALA A 4 5.72 3.90 5.77
N VAL A 5 5.56 3.63 4.47
CA VAL A 5 5.65 4.65 3.42
C VAL A 5 4.30 4.72 2.72
N HIS A 6 3.77 5.93 2.59
CA HIS A 6 2.59 6.25 1.80
C HIS A 6 3.00 7.21 0.70
N ARG A 7 2.59 6.90 -0.53
CA ARG A 7 2.67 7.82 -1.66
C ARG A 7 1.25 8.25 -1.97
N GLY A 8 0.95 9.52 -1.77
CA GLY A 8 -0.36 10.05 -2.10
C GLY A 8 -0.51 10.18 -3.61
N ASP A 9 -1.76 10.22 -4.05
CA ASP A 9 -2.11 10.43 -5.45
C ASP A 9 -1.68 11.83 -5.95
N PRO A 10 -1.63 12.05 -7.28
CA PRO A 10 -1.30 13.37 -7.82
C PRO A 10 -2.14 14.49 -7.19
N GLY A 11 -1.46 15.54 -6.74
CA GLY A 11 -2.09 16.68 -6.06
C GLY A 11 -2.35 16.50 -4.57
N CYS A 12 -1.96 15.37 -3.97
CA CYS A 12 -2.07 15.18 -2.52
C CYS A 12 -1.29 16.24 -1.72
N ASP A 13 -1.78 16.51 -0.50
CA ASP A 13 -1.05 17.26 0.51
C ASP A 13 -0.58 16.29 1.60
N PRO A 14 0.67 15.80 1.54
CA PRO A 14 1.16 14.78 2.47
C PRO A 14 1.23 15.29 3.91
N SER A 15 1.19 16.60 4.16
CA SER A 15 1.15 17.16 5.52
C SER A 15 -0.19 16.93 6.23
N ARG A 16 -1.25 16.60 5.48
CA ARG A 16 -2.63 16.42 5.97
C ARG A 16 -3.05 14.95 6.01
N ILE A 17 -2.18 14.03 5.61
CA ILE A 17 -2.44 12.58 5.66
C ILE A 17 -2.37 12.10 7.11
N ALA A 18 -3.41 11.43 7.57
CA ALA A 18 -3.44 10.90 8.93
C ALA A 18 -2.79 9.51 8.99
N VAL A 19 -1.86 9.34 9.94
CA VAL A 19 -1.24 8.04 10.24
C VAL A 19 -1.97 7.42 11.42
N ARG A 20 -2.52 6.21 11.24
CA ARG A 20 -3.16 5.42 12.29
C ARG A 20 -2.23 4.28 12.68
N ALA A 21 -1.72 4.30 13.90
CA ALA A 21 -1.18 3.09 14.51
C ALA A 21 -2.36 2.31 15.08
N LEU A 22 -2.53 1.06 14.65
CA LEU A 22 -3.66 0.20 15.01
C LEU A 22 -3.18 -0.83 16.02
N GLU A 23 -2.86 -2.05 15.57
CA GLU A 23 -2.46 -3.13 16.46
C GLU A 23 -0.97 -3.04 16.84
N ASN A 24 -0.67 -3.21 18.13
CA ASN A 24 0.66 -3.49 18.68
C ASN A 24 1.78 -2.56 18.21
N CYS A 25 1.46 -1.31 17.87
CA CYS A 25 2.47 -0.33 17.54
C CYS A 25 1.99 1.07 17.91
N ARG A 26 2.93 2.00 17.92
CA ARG A 26 2.67 3.43 18.12
C ARG A 26 3.41 4.25 17.07
N THR A 27 2.79 5.33 16.63
CA THR A 27 3.41 6.26 15.69
C THR A 27 4.58 6.96 16.37
N GLY A 28 5.76 6.89 15.76
CA GLY A 28 6.97 7.62 16.12
C GLY A 28 7.07 8.92 15.32
N ARG A 29 8.23 9.17 14.72
CA ARG A 29 8.39 10.33 13.83
C ARG A 29 7.60 10.14 12.53
N VAL A 30 6.98 11.22 12.09
CA VAL A 30 6.37 11.34 10.76
C VAL A 30 7.15 12.41 10.01
N ARG A 31 7.54 12.11 8.78
CA ARG A 31 8.18 13.02 7.84
C ARG A 31 7.45 12.95 6.52
N TRP A 32 7.42 14.07 5.81
CA TRP A 32 6.80 14.14 4.50
C TRP A 32 7.64 15.02 3.58
N ASP A 33 7.46 14.81 2.29
CA ASP A 33 8.03 15.59 1.22
C ASP A 33 6.91 15.98 0.26
N ARG A 34 6.68 17.28 0.10
CA ARG A 34 5.58 17.81 -0.71
C ARG A 34 5.82 17.60 -2.20
N ASP A 35 7.06 17.77 -2.65
CA ASP A 35 7.39 17.69 -4.08
C ASP A 35 7.31 16.24 -4.56
N ALA A 36 7.67 15.29 -3.70
CA ALA A 36 7.54 13.86 -3.98
C ALA A 36 6.13 13.31 -3.73
N GLY A 37 5.28 14.00 -2.96
CA GLY A 37 3.97 13.50 -2.53
C GLY A 37 4.07 12.28 -1.62
N VAL A 38 5.10 12.24 -0.76
CA VAL A 38 5.41 11.05 0.07
C VAL A 38 5.36 11.40 1.55
N LEU A 39 4.79 10.50 2.34
CA LEU A 39 4.86 10.49 3.80
C LEU A 39 5.53 9.19 4.28
N VAL A 40 6.45 9.32 5.24
CA VAL A 40 7.10 8.21 5.93
C VAL A 40 6.81 8.30 7.43
N ALA A 41 6.27 7.23 8.00
CA ALA A 41 5.98 7.10 9.42
C ALA A 41 6.81 6.00 10.07
N GLU A 42 7.44 6.30 11.21
CA GLU A 42 7.99 5.28 12.09
C GLU A 42 6.86 4.62 12.88
N LEU A 43 6.84 3.29 12.89
CA LEU A 43 6.03 2.49 13.80
C LEU A 43 6.95 1.84 14.82
N LEU A 44 6.76 2.22 16.08
CA LEU A 44 7.54 1.73 17.21
C LEU A 44 6.79 0.58 17.87
N PHE A 45 7.54 -0.44 18.27
CA PHE A 45 7.02 -1.61 18.99
C PHE A 45 7.41 -1.47 20.45
N ASP A 46 6.55 -1.94 21.35
CA ASP A 46 6.81 -1.88 22.80
C ASP A 46 7.59 -3.11 23.31
N THR A 47 8.09 -3.93 22.38
CA THR A 47 8.96 -5.06 22.67
C THR A 47 10.17 -5.11 21.73
N ARG A 48 11.23 -5.76 22.18
CA ARG A 48 12.41 -6.05 21.38
C ARG A 48 12.24 -7.42 20.72
N LEU A 49 12.40 -7.46 19.40
CA LEU A 49 12.35 -8.70 18.62
C LEU A 49 13.75 -9.31 18.46
N ARG A 50 13.84 -10.61 18.71
CA ARG A 50 15.02 -11.45 18.44
C ARG A 50 14.85 -12.16 17.10
N SER A 51 15.97 -12.70 16.60
CA SER A 51 15.95 -13.51 15.37
C SER A 51 15.04 -14.72 15.55
N GLY A 52 14.11 -14.92 14.60
CA GLY A 52 13.14 -16.02 14.62
C GLY A 52 11.86 -15.73 15.41
N GLU A 53 11.76 -14.60 16.11
CA GLU A 53 10.51 -14.20 16.76
C GLU A 53 9.55 -13.53 15.77
N THR A 54 8.26 -13.75 15.99
CA THR A 54 7.19 -13.15 15.18
C THR A 54 6.55 -11.99 15.96
N TYR A 55 6.15 -10.95 15.23
CA TYR A 55 5.40 -9.82 15.78
C TYR A 55 4.27 -9.43 14.84
N LEU A 56 3.05 -9.38 15.36
CA LEU A 56 1.89 -8.88 14.65
C LEU A 56 1.68 -7.41 15.00
N PHE A 57 1.51 -6.56 14.00
CA PHE A 57 1.16 -5.15 14.16
C PHE A 57 0.33 -4.68 12.97
N GLY A 58 -0.39 -3.57 13.13
CA GLY A 58 -1.20 -2.98 12.06
C GLY A 58 -1.17 -1.46 12.07
N TYR A 59 -1.39 -0.88 10.90
CA TYR A 59 -1.38 0.56 10.68
C TYR A 59 -2.22 0.93 9.45
N GLY A 60 -2.60 2.19 9.36
CA GLY A 60 -3.31 2.75 8.22
C GLY A 60 -2.85 4.17 7.89
N PHE A 61 -3.08 4.55 6.63
CA PHE A 61 -3.02 5.92 6.17
C PHE A 61 -4.41 6.35 5.70
N GLU A 62 -4.85 7.51 6.13
CA GLU A 62 -6.06 8.15 5.60
C GLU A 62 -5.62 9.39 4.82
N ASP A 63 -5.70 9.27 3.49
CA ASP A 63 -5.40 10.34 2.56
C ASP A 63 -6.69 10.79 1.88
N GLY A 64 -7.23 11.93 2.33
CA GLY A 64 -8.39 12.59 1.73
C GLY A 64 -8.01 13.83 0.92
N THR A 65 -6.75 13.90 0.47
CA THR A 65 -6.18 15.13 -0.12
C THR A 65 -5.83 14.99 -1.59
N GLY A 66 -5.64 13.76 -2.06
CA GLY A 66 -5.40 13.46 -3.47
C GLY A 66 -6.68 13.49 -4.32
N GLY A 67 -6.48 13.47 -5.64
CA GLY A 67 -7.55 13.17 -6.60
C GLY A 67 -7.94 11.68 -6.58
N ALA A 68 -8.76 11.27 -7.55
CA ALA A 68 -9.10 9.86 -7.71
C ALA A 68 -7.84 9.05 -8.06
N GLY A 69 -7.39 8.20 -7.13
CA GLY A 69 -6.28 7.28 -7.38
C GLY A 69 -6.63 6.30 -8.49
N ALA A 70 -5.62 5.84 -9.22
CA ALA A 70 -5.76 4.82 -10.27
C ALA A 70 -4.97 3.56 -9.96
N GLU A 71 -4.30 3.52 -8.81
CA GLU A 71 -3.51 2.36 -8.37
C GLU A 71 -3.22 2.38 -6.89
N TYR A 72 -2.91 1.19 -6.37
CA TYR A 72 -2.22 1.02 -5.10
C TYR A 72 -0.98 0.16 -5.32
N VAL A 73 0.15 0.59 -4.76
CA VAL A 73 1.44 -0.09 -4.90
C VAL A 73 2.09 -0.31 -3.55
N ARG A 74 2.57 -1.53 -3.31
CA ARG A 74 3.40 -1.87 -2.17
C ARG A 74 4.83 -2.18 -2.61
N GLY A 75 5.78 -1.46 -2.03
CA GLY A 75 7.21 -1.73 -2.17
C GLY A 75 7.73 -2.71 -1.13
N PHE A 76 8.57 -3.64 -1.59
CA PHE A 76 9.29 -4.62 -0.78
C PHE A 76 10.79 -4.44 -1.00
N THR A 77 11.50 -4.03 0.04
CA THR A 77 12.96 -3.89 0.01
C THR A 77 13.70 -5.22 0.15
N PHE A 78 13.02 -6.22 0.71
CA PHE A 78 13.50 -7.59 0.86
C PHE A 78 12.36 -8.56 0.53
N GLY A 79 12.71 -9.74 0.04
CA GLY A 79 11.74 -10.81 -0.14
C GLY A 79 11.37 -11.48 1.17
N GLY A 80 10.27 -12.21 1.18
CA GLY A 80 9.89 -13.08 2.30
C GLY A 80 8.39 -13.14 2.56
N GLY A 81 7.97 -14.31 3.04
CA GLY A 81 6.60 -14.56 3.48
C GLY A 81 5.56 -14.44 2.38
N GLN A 82 4.31 -14.55 2.82
CA GLN A 82 3.12 -14.34 2.00
C GLN A 82 2.64 -12.88 2.16
N TYR A 83 2.13 -12.31 1.08
CA TYR A 83 1.48 -11.01 1.10
C TYR A 83 0.14 -11.06 0.40
N VAL A 84 -0.85 -10.41 0.99
CA VAL A 84 -2.17 -10.21 0.41
C VAL A 84 -2.40 -8.72 0.28
N LEU A 85 -2.77 -8.30 -0.93
CA LEU A 85 -3.28 -6.96 -1.19
C LEU A 85 -4.76 -7.10 -1.56
N GLN A 86 -5.62 -6.39 -0.84
CA GLN A 86 -7.01 -6.20 -1.20
C GLN A 86 -7.27 -4.72 -1.43
N VAL A 87 -7.92 -4.39 -2.53
CA VAL A 87 -8.42 -3.05 -2.84
C VAL A 87 -9.94 -3.11 -2.82
N GLY A 88 -10.56 -2.19 -2.08
CA GLY A 88 -12.01 -2.05 -2.01
C GLY A 88 -12.46 -0.73 -2.61
N PHE A 89 -13.60 -0.73 -3.27
CA PHE A 89 -14.16 0.42 -3.96
C PHE A 89 -15.49 0.87 -3.31
N ASP A 90 -15.73 2.17 -3.35
CA ASP A 90 -17.00 2.75 -2.94
C ASP A 90 -18.13 2.30 -3.88
N GLU A 91 -19.35 2.21 -3.37
CA GLU A 91 -20.51 1.78 -4.17
C GLU A 91 -20.83 2.74 -5.32
N ALA A 92 -20.58 4.04 -5.12
CA ALA A 92 -20.85 5.07 -6.10
C ALA A 92 -19.70 5.27 -7.10
N ALA A 93 -18.56 4.57 -6.93
CA ALA A 93 -17.37 4.73 -7.76
C ALA A 93 -16.72 3.36 -8.03
N LEU A 94 -17.29 2.61 -8.98
CA LEU A 94 -16.77 1.30 -9.38
C LEU A 94 -15.82 1.43 -10.58
N PRO A 95 -14.68 0.73 -10.58
CA PRO A 95 -13.77 0.69 -11.72
C PRO A 95 -14.35 -0.14 -12.86
N VAL A 96 -14.05 0.23 -14.10
CA VAL A 96 -14.42 -0.57 -15.29
C VAL A 96 -13.48 -1.76 -15.49
N ARG A 97 -12.24 -1.65 -14.98
CA ARG A 97 -11.22 -2.69 -15.11
C ARG A 97 -10.22 -2.59 -13.97
N CYS A 98 -9.84 -3.73 -13.41
CA CYS A 98 -8.77 -3.84 -12.42
C CYS A 98 -7.71 -4.82 -12.91
N ARG A 99 -6.43 -4.53 -12.68
CA ARG A 99 -5.32 -5.40 -13.10
C ARG A 99 -4.26 -5.48 -12.01
N ARG A 100 -3.74 -6.67 -11.76
CA ARG A 100 -2.51 -6.83 -10.97
C ARG A 100 -1.28 -6.62 -11.83
N PHE A 101 -0.22 -6.12 -11.22
CA PHE A 101 1.10 -6.03 -11.82
C PHE A 101 2.21 -6.23 -10.79
N ALA A 102 3.39 -6.53 -11.29
CA ALA A 102 4.65 -6.48 -10.55
C ALA A 102 5.67 -5.63 -11.32
N GLN A 103 6.59 -4.99 -10.61
CA GLN A 103 7.59 -4.11 -11.18
C GLN A 103 8.90 -4.22 -10.38
N ALA A 104 10.03 -4.42 -11.06
CA ALA A 104 11.30 -4.72 -10.38
C ALA A 104 11.82 -3.56 -9.51
N SER A 105 11.56 -2.32 -9.94
CA SER A 105 11.92 -1.09 -9.22
C SER A 105 11.09 0.07 -9.76
N ALA A 106 11.00 1.19 -9.02
CA ALA A 106 10.17 2.34 -9.41
C ALA A 106 10.47 2.92 -10.81
N GLY A 107 11.70 2.74 -11.31
CA GLY A 107 12.11 3.17 -12.65
C GLY A 107 12.05 2.08 -13.73
N ALA A 108 11.82 0.81 -13.36
CA ALA A 108 11.68 -0.27 -14.33
C ALA A 108 10.30 -0.26 -14.98
N ALA A 109 10.20 -0.80 -16.20
CA ALA A 109 8.91 -1.05 -16.81
C ALA A 109 8.08 -2.02 -15.95
N ARG A 110 6.76 -1.81 -15.90
CA ARG A 110 5.86 -2.79 -15.30
C ARG A 110 5.91 -4.09 -16.08
N GLY A 111 5.82 -5.20 -15.36
CA GLY A 111 5.60 -6.52 -15.96
C GLY A 111 4.22 -6.62 -16.61
N ALA A 112 3.92 -7.81 -17.12
CA ALA A 112 2.62 -8.11 -17.70
C ALA A 112 1.50 -7.87 -16.67
N ARG A 113 0.42 -7.22 -17.13
CA ARG A 113 -0.79 -7.00 -16.36
C ARG A 113 -1.71 -8.22 -16.51
N VAL A 114 -2.38 -8.59 -15.43
CA VAL A 114 -3.39 -9.66 -15.43
C VAL A 114 -4.68 -9.09 -14.86
N ASP A 115 -5.77 -9.28 -15.57
CA ASP A 115 -7.09 -8.79 -15.15
C ASP A 115 -7.52 -9.44 -13.83
N LEU A 116 -8.15 -8.64 -12.96
CA LEU A 116 -8.77 -9.05 -11.72
C LEU A 116 -10.27 -8.81 -11.81
N THR A 117 -11.05 -9.82 -11.42
CA THR A 117 -12.51 -9.70 -11.36
C THR A 117 -12.92 -9.00 -10.08
N LEU A 118 -13.63 -7.87 -10.21
CA LEU A 118 -14.27 -7.18 -9.10
C LEU A 118 -15.33 -8.10 -8.46
N THR A 119 -15.23 -8.32 -7.15
CA THR A 119 -16.25 -9.07 -6.42
C THR A 119 -17.53 -8.25 -6.34
N GLY A 120 -18.69 -8.88 -6.57
CA GLY A 120 -19.97 -8.16 -6.68
C GLY A 120 -20.34 -7.38 -5.41
N ARG A 121 -20.90 -8.06 -4.40
CA ARG A 121 -21.40 -7.40 -3.17
C ARG A 121 -20.33 -6.64 -2.38
N HIS A 122 -19.09 -7.15 -2.39
CA HIS A 122 -18.00 -6.62 -1.58
C HIS A 122 -17.14 -5.59 -2.31
N ARG A 123 -17.30 -5.44 -3.63
CA ARG A 123 -16.63 -4.43 -4.46
C ARG A 123 -15.12 -4.40 -4.24
N THR A 124 -14.53 -5.60 -4.16
CA THR A 124 -13.09 -5.75 -3.92
C THR A 124 -12.41 -6.54 -5.01
N VAL A 125 -11.13 -6.27 -5.20
CA VAL A 125 -10.19 -7.14 -5.90
C VAL A 125 -9.06 -7.48 -4.95
N HIS A 126 -8.41 -8.62 -5.17
CA HIS A 126 -7.25 -8.99 -4.39
C HIS A 126 -6.20 -9.71 -5.23
N LEU A 127 -4.98 -9.72 -4.72
CA LEU A 127 -3.91 -10.60 -5.16
C LEU A 127 -3.22 -11.22 -3.95
N VAL A 128 -2.59 -12.37 -4.19
CA VAL A 128 -1.77 -13.08 -3.22
C VAL A 128 -0.41 -13.31 -3.85
N GLU A 129 0.65 -12.95 -3.13
CA GLU A 129 2.02 -13.32 -3.44
C GLU A 129 2.50 -14.29 -2.37
N GLU A 130 2.66 -15.57 -2.74
CA GLU A 130 3.02 -16.64 -1.81
C GLU A 130 4.48 -16.54 -1.33
N SER A 131 5.33 -15.92 -2.15
CA SER A 131 6.74 -15.71 -1.86
C SER A 131 7.15 -14.35 -2.42
N VAL A 132 7.03 -13.33 -1.58
CA VAL A 132 7.35 -11.96 -1.97
C VAL A 132 8.81 -11.85 -2.35
N ARG A 133 9.08 -11.14 -3.45
CA ARG A 133 10.43 -10.79 -3.92
C ARG A 133 10.66 -9.29 -3.77
N PRO A 134 11.93 -8.83 -3.68
CA PRO A 134 12.23 -7.41 -3.76
C PRO A 134 11.62 -6.79 -5.03
N GLY A 135 11.00 -5.63 -4.90
CA GLY A 135 10.32 -4.94 -5.97
C GLY A 135 9.01 -4.29 -5.54
N LEU A 136 8.13 -4.06 -6.49
CA LEU A 136 6.82 -3.44 -6.32
C LEU A 136 5.76 -4.43 -6.80
N ILE A 137 4.69 -4.56 -6.02
CA ILE A 137 3.48 -5.29 -6.40
C ILE A 137 2.30 -4.33 -6.23
N GLY A 138 1.35 -4.36 -7.14
CA GLY A 138 0.22 -3.45 -7.08
C GLY A 138 -0.99 -3.92 -7.87
N VAL A 139 -2.05 -3.14 -7.69
CA VAL A 139 -3.26 -3.21 -8.50
C VAL A 139 -3.48 -1.83 -9.10
N ASP A 140 -3.66 -1.75 -10.41
CA ASP A 140 -4.15 -0.56 -11.09
C ASP A 140 -5.59 -0.77 -11.56
N TRP A 141 -6.30 0.33 -11.76
CA TRP A 141 -7.68 0.32 -12.23
C TRP A 141 -7.97 1.50 -13.15
N ASP A 142 -8.92 1.28 -14.04
CA ASP A 142 -9.46 2.32 -14.94
C ASP A 142 -10.86 2.70 -14.45
N TRP A 143 -11.16 4.00 -14.46
CA TRP A 143 -12.47 4.55 -14.07
C TRP A 143 -13.45 4.68 -15.24
N GLU A 144 -12.94 4.74 -16.47
CA GLU A 144 -13.69 4.89 -17.73
C GLU A 144 -13.22 3.87 -18.78
#